data_AF-A0A196SA19-F1
#
_entry.id   AF-A0A196SA19-F1
#
_cell.length_a   1.000
_cell.length_b   1.000
_cell.length_c   1.000
_cell.angle_alpha   90.00
_cell.angle_beta   90.00
_cell.angle_gamma   90.00
#
_symmetry.space_group_name_H-M   'P 1'
#
loop_
_entity.id
_entity.type
_entity.pdbx_description
1 polymer ?
#
loop_
_entity_poly.entity_id
_entity_poly.type
_entity_poly.pdbx_seq_one_letter_code
_entity_poly.pdbx_strand_id
1 'polypeptide(L)'
;MNYICVAFIALLGLATAATDCTWTASGTSESFPLSASYDLTPLAGIDYTIMDSQASHVASRNFTYVFNVCGVVNNVPITKAGEGSVCYAQGSKDPVHYPAYQVSQSSDQCLRLGSDATKENTRWSLVDNTDPTVGINYMYINGDDMACPGPRSFWLELTCKDNEYNIPDEEPVFETNCVYKVSIDSIYGCPIECGLSRGLLCGKRGLCKFDLDTRKPHCYCQKGFTGYSCSDRGDNKAEGFTNTTFLLAGVLGMLVLVELAVIMMWGKVKRLRLDPSAYTNFATADELA
;
A
#
# COMPACT_ATOMS: atom_id res chain seq x y z
N MET A 1 65.84 16.08 -25.44
CA MET A 1 65.48 14.72 -25.02
C MET A 1 64.43 14.87 -23.94
N ASN A 2 63.16 14.96 -24.35
CA ASN A 2 62.03 15.34 -23.49
C ASN A 2 61.38 14.07 -22.96
N TYR A 3 61.45 13.82 -21.66
CA TYR A 3 60.71 12.76 -21.00
C TYR A 3 59.39 13.33 -20.47
N ILE A 4 58.29 12.94 -21.12
CA ILE A 4 56.93 13.22 -20.65
C ILE A 4 56.61 12.21 -19.55
N CYS A 5 56.53 12.66 -18.29
CA CYS A 5 55.95 11.89 -17.20
C CYS A 5 54.43 11.87 -17.35
N VAL A 6 53.87 10.73 -17.73
CA VAL A 6 52.42 10.49 -17.70
C VAL A 6 52.07 10.08 -16.28
N ALA A 7 51.42 10.97 -15.53
CA ALA A 7 50.85 10.66 -14.23
C ALA A 7 49.57 9.82 -14.42
N PHE A 8 49.61 8.56 -13.98
CA PHE A 8 48.41 7.74 -13.82
C PHE A 8 47.62 8.26 -12.62
N ILE A 9 46.54 9.00 -12.88
CA ILE A 9 45.54 9.32 -11.86
C ILE A 9 44.71 8.05 -11.65
N ALA A 10 44.99 7.31 -10.58
CA ALA A 10 44.10 6.26 -10.11
C ALA A 10 42.83 6.92 -9.59
N LEU A 11 41.77 6.91 -10.41
CA LEU A 11 40.41 7.16 -9.95
C LEU A 11 40.06 6.04 -8.96
N LEU A 12 40.18 6.34 -7.67
CA LEU A 12 39.49 5.59 -6.62
C LEU A 12 38.00 5.81 -6.84
N GLY A 13 37.40 4.95 -7.66
CA GLY A 13 35.95 4.82 -7.69
C GLY A 13 35.51 4.38 -6.30
N LEU A 14 34.76 5.23 -5.61
CA LEU A 14 33.90 4.80 -4.51
C LEU A 14 33.03 3.68 -5.09
N ALA A 15 33.34 2.44 -4.74
CA ALA A 15 32.46 1.33 -5.01
C ALA A 15 31.22 1.54 -4.14
N THR A 16 30.25 2.33 -4.62
CA THR A 16 28.89 2.25 -4.12
C THR A 16 28.44 0.84 -4.48
N ALA A 17 28.40 -0.06 -3.48
CA ALA A 17 27.78 -1.35 -3.64
C ALA A 17 26.42 -1.09 -4.28
N ALA A 18 26.24 -1.55 -5.52
CA ALA A 18 25.03 -1.31 -6.28
C ALA A 18 23.91 -2.09 -5.58
N THR A 19 23.14 -1.40 -4.76
CA THR A 19 21.91 -1.95 -4.21
C THR A 19 20.88 -1.98 -5.34
N ASP A 20 20.43 -3.17 -5.73
CA ASP A 20 19.31 -3.28 -6.67
C ASP A 20 18.04 -2.79 -5.94
N CYS A 21 17.59 -1.58 -6.29
CA CYS A 21 16.42 -0.93 -5.72
C CYS A 21 15.12 -1.26 -6.46
N THR A 22 15.20 -2.27 -7.33
CA THR A 22 14.09 -2.79 -8.11
C THR A 22 13.87 -4.24 -7.74
N TRP A 23 12.62 -4.67 -7.77
CA TRP A 23 12.25 -6.04 -7.44
C TRP A 23 11.08 -6.48 -8.30
N THR A 24 11.18 -7.72 -8.82
CA THR A 24 10.07 -8.37 -9.52
C THR A 24 9.57 -9.53 -8.66
N ALA A 25 8.35 -9.38 -8.18
CA ALA A 25 7.61 -10.45 -7.56
C ALA A 25 7.19 -11.46 -8.63
N SER A 26 7.46 -12.74 -8.40
CA SER A 26 6.97 -13.83 -9.24
C SER A 26 6.27 -14.88 -8.39
N GLY A 27 5.06 -15.25 -8.78
CA GLY A 27 4.32 -16.33 -8.16
C GLY A 27 4.99 -17.67 -8.43
N THR A 28 5.17 -18.48 -7.39
CA THR A 28 5.79 -19.82 -7.49
C THR A 28 4.78 -20.92 -7.86
N SER A 29 3.48 -20.61 -7.85
CA SER A 29 2.43 -21.55 -8.20
C SER A 29 2.22 -21.59 -9.71
N GLU A 30 2.44 -22.75 -10.32
CA GLU A 30 2.09 -22.96 -11.74
C GLU A 30 0.60 -22.74 -12.04
N SER A 31 -0.28 -22.93 -11.04
CA SER A 31 -1.72 -22.72 -11.17
C SER A 31 -2.16 -21.26 -10.98
N PHE A 32 -1.26 -20.41 -10.47
CA PHE A 32 -1.50 -18.99 -10.25
C PHE A 32 -0.20 -18.21 -10.53
N PRO A 33 0.20 -18.12 -11.82
CA PRO A 33 1.34 -17.30 -12.16
C PRO A 33 1.01 -15.85 -11.81
N LEU A 34 1.94 -15.18 -11.14
CA LEU A 34 1.84 -13.77 -10.78
C LEU A 34 3.16 -13.12 -11.20
N SER A 35 3.08 -11.93 -11.79
CA SER A 35 4.26 -11.11 -12.04
C SER A 35 3.92 -9.64 -11.82
N ALA A 36 4.72 -8.97 -11.00
CA ALA A 36 4.59 -7.55 -10.70
C ALA A 36 5.98 -6.99 -10.38
N SER A 37 6.29 -5.81 -10.90
CA SER A 37 7.61 -5.21 -10.72
C SER A 37 7.48 -3.89 -9.95
N TYR A 38 8.47 -3.59 -9.12
CA TYR A 38 8.49 -2.43 -8.24
C TYR A 38 9.83 -1.71 -8.38
N ASP A 39 9.80 -0.39 -8.25
CA ASP A 39 10.99 0.46 -8.33
C ASP A 39 10.97 1.49 -7.18
N LEU A 40 11.88 1.30 -6.23
CA LEU A 40 12.09 2.20 -5.10
C LEU A 40 13.23 3.20 -5.35
N THR A 41 13.86 3.18 -6.52
CA THR A 41 14.98 4.08 -6.86
C THR A 41 14.66 5.56 -6.60
N PRO A 42 13.43 6.06 -6.84
CA PRO A 42 13.09 7.44 -6.51
C PRO A 42 13.15 7.80 -5.02
N LEU A 43 13.09 6.80 -4.12
CA LEU A 43 13.23 6.97 -2.68
C LEU A 43 14.69 6.82 -2.20
N ALA A 44 15.60 6.42 -3.08
CA ALA A 44 16.96 6.12 -2.70
C ALA A 44 17.81 7.38 -2.49
N GLY A 45 18.79 7.29 -1.58
CA GLY A 45 19.78 8.36 -1.37
C GLY A 45 19.29 9.51 -0.48
N ILE A 46 18.07 9.44 0.05
CA ILE A 46 17.49 10.41 1.00
C ILE A 46 17.39 9.77 2.39
N ASP A 47 17.77 10.53 3.41
CA ASP A 47 17.60 10.10 4.81
C ASP A 47 16.20 10.50 5.28
N TYR A 48 15.40 9.49 5.62
CA TYR A 48 14.07 9.63 6.18
C TYR A 48 14.12 9.56 7.69
N THR A 49 13.31 10.40 8.35
CA THR A 49 13.19 10.43 9.80
C THR A 49 11.72 10.36 10.19
N ILE A 50 11.38 9.43 11.07
CA ILE A 50 10.02 9.22 11.56
C ILE A 50 10.05 9.21 13.08
N MET A 51 9.20 10.01 13.71
CA MET A 51 8.97 9.94 15.15
C MET A 51 7.81 8.99 15.46
N ASP A 52 7.97 8.11 16.47
CA ASP A 52 6.88 7.21 16.87
C ASP A 52 5.72 8.04 17.44
N SER A 53 4.58 8.06 16.73
CA SER A 53 3.37 8.78 17.17
C SER A 53 2.85 8.30 18.53
N GLN A 54 3.22 7.08 18.96
CA GLN A 54 2.86 6.55 20.28
C GLN A 54 3.71 7.16 21.42
N ALA A 55 4.77 7.91 21.12
CA ALA A 55 5.64 8.54 22.12
C ALA A 55 4.88 9.50 23.04
N SER A 56 3.87 10.21 22.51
CA SER A 56 3.01 11.14 23.25
C SER A 56 2.16 10.45 24.33
N HIS A 57 1.95 9.14 24.19
CA HIS A 57 1.12 8.33 25.11
C HIS A 57 1.96 7.44 26.02
N VAL A 58 3.17 7.06 25.59
CA VAL A 58 4.05 6.16 26.32
C VAL A 58 5.48 6.70 26.28
N ALA A 59 5.93 7.31 27.38
CA ALA A 59 7.27 7.91 27.47
C ALA A 59 8.42 6.93 27.18
N SER A 60 8.22 5.62 27.43
CA SER A 60 9.19 4.57 27.09
C SER A 60 9.28 4.25 25.59
N ARG A 61 8.43 4.87 24.75
CA ARG A 61 8.41 4.74 23.29
C ARG A 61 8.87 6.01 22.58
N ASN A 62 9.54 6.91 23.30
CA ASN A 62 10.06 8.15 22.75
C ASN A 62 11.33 7.90 21.93
N PHE A 63 11.13 7.35 20.74
CA PHE A 63 12.17 7.03 19.76
C PHE A 63 11.88 7.74 18.43
N THR A 64 12.95 8.05 17.71
CA THR A 64 12.84 8.35 16.27
C THR A 64 13.65 7.36 15.47
N TYR A 65 13.16 7.09 14.28
CA TYR A 65 13.69 6.11 13.36
C TYR A 65 14.27 6.84 12.17
N VAL A 66 15.55 6.63 11.91
CA VAL A 66 16.27 7.26 10.80
C VAL A 66 16.70 6.17 9.84
N PHE A 67 16.31 6.26 8.58
CA PHE A 67 16.59 5.22 7.59
C PHE A 67 16.76 5.80 6.19
N ASN A 68 17.40 5.03 5.31
CA ASN A 68 17.51 5.33 3.89
C ASN A 68 16.92 4.16 3.11
N VAL A 69 16.29 4.39 1.96
CA VAL A 69 15.74 3.32 1.12
C VAL A 69 16.80 2.89 0.11
N CYS A 70 17.03 1.57 -0.02
CA CYS A 70 18.05 1.00 -0.90
C CYS A 70 19.49 1.51 -0.65
N GLY A 71 19.75 2.06 0.51
CA GLY A 71 21.04 2.63 0.86
C GLY A 71 21.31 2.57 2.35
N VAL A 72 22.39 3.25 2.74
CA VAL A 72 22.70 3.53 4.15
C VAL A 72 22.43 5.00 4.42
N VAL A 73 22.10 5.33 5.67
CA VAL A 73 21.85 6.72 6.08
C VAL A 73 23.11 7.55 5.81
N ASN A 74 22.97 8.68 5.12
CA ASN A 74 24.07 9.55 4.75
C ASN A 74 24.64 10.29 5.97
N ASN A 75 23.78 10.72 6.89
CA ASN A 75 24.18 11.41 8.12
C ASN A 75 23.84 10.56 9.34
N VAL A 76 24.85 9.92 9.92
CA VAL A 76 24.66 9.07 11.11
C VAL A 76 24.03 9.91 12.24
N PRO A 77 22.89 9.47 12.80
CA PRO A 77 22.18 10.28 13.78
C PRO A 77 22.97 10.44 15.07
N ILE A 78 22.72 11.55 15.76
CA ILE A 78 23.30 11.89 17.05
C ILE A 78 22.22 11.63 18.11
N THR A 79 22.59 10.89 19.16
CA THR A 79 21.70 10.66 20.30
C THR A 79 21.58 11.95 21.13
N LYS A 80 20.37 12.25 21.62
CA LYS A 80 19.97 13.58 22.13
C LYS A 80 20.15 14.72 21.11
N ALA A 81 19.39 15.78 21.28
CA ALA A 81 19.45 17.01 20.47
C ALA A 81 20.79 17.77 20.61
N GLY A 82 21.90 17.19 20.14
CA GLY A 82 23.20 17.87 19.99
C GLY A 82 24.21 17.74 21.14
N GLU A 83 23.94 16.94 22.18
CA GLU A 83 24.87 16.73 23.31
C GLU A 83 25.33 15.27 23.52
N GLY A 84 24.71 14.29 22.85
CA GLY A 84 25.04 12.87 23.02
C GLY A 84 26.04 12.33 21.99
N SER A 85 26.42 11.06 22.16
CA SER A 85 27.32 10.37 21.24
C SER A 85 26.67 10.12 19.89
N VAL A 86 27.44 10.22 18.80
CA VAL A 86 27.05 9.69 17.49
C VAL A 86 26.69 8.21 17.63
N CYS A 87 25.75 7.70 16.85
CA CYS A 87 25.46 6.26 16.81
C CYS A 87 26.69 5.49 16.29
N TYR A 88 27.60 5.14 17.19
CA TYR A 88 28.80 4.37 16.87
C TYR A 88 28.47 2.88 16.81
N ALA A 89 29.16 2.16 15.92
CA ALA A 89 29.31 0.72 16.10
C ALA A 89 30.03 0.46 17.44
N GLN A 90 29.59 -0.54 18.19
CA GLN A 90 30.14 -0.85 19.51
C GLN A 90 31.68 -1.03 19.43
N GLY A 91 32.42 -0.14 20.10
CA GLY A 91 33.89 -0.16 20.13
C GLY A 91 34.61 0.56 18.98
N SER A 92 33.88 1.20 18.04
CA SER A 92 34.45 2.06 17.00
C SER A 92 34.49 3.53 17.42
N LYS A 93 35.48 4.28 16.93
CA LYS A 93 35.55 5.74 17.04
C LYS A 93 34.99 6.46 15.80
N ASP A 94 34.80 5.73 14.72
CA ASP A 94 34.28 6.26 13.46
C ASP A 94 32.79 5.93 13.32
N PRO A 95 31.97 6.90 12.89
CA PRO A 95 30.56 6.66 12.59
C PRO A 95 30.44 5.63 11.48
N VAL A 96 29.68 4.57 11.73
CA VAL A 96 29.38 3.53 10.74
C VAL A 96 27.98 3.78 10.21
N HIS A 97 27.85 3.85 8.89
CA HIS A 97 26.59 4.09 8.21
C HIS A 97 25.82 2.78 8.06
N TYR A 98 24.59 2.77 8.57
CA TYR A 98 23.67 1.65 8.52
C TYR A 98 22.39 2.06 7.81
N PRO A 99 21.62 1.08 7.29
CA PRO A 99 20.39 1.37 6.55
C PRO A 99 19.28 1.97 7.40
N ALA A 100 19.22 1.61 8.69
CA ALA A 100 18.20 2.08 9.61
C ALA A 100 18.69 2.09 11.07
N TYR A 101 18.24 3.09 11.83
CA TYR A 101 18.52 3.30 13.24
C TYR A 101 17.24 3.54 14.02
N GLN A 102 17.23 3.13 15.28
CA GLN A 102 16.32 3.61 16.31
C GLN A 102 17.13 4.48 17.27
N VAL A 103 16.69 5.72 17.48
CA VAL A 103 17.39 6.71 18.31
C VAL A 103 16.47 7.10 19.46
N SER A 104 16.95 6.95 20.70
CA SER A 104 16.22 7.40 21.87
C SER A 104 16.26 8.92 21.97
N GLN A 105 15.10 9.54 22.23
CA GLN A 105 15.01 10.98 22.49
C GLN A 105 15.26 11.33 23.96
N SER A 106 15.32 10.34 24.86
CA SER A 106 15.45 10.52 26.30
C SER A 106 16.76 9.98 26.88
N SER A 107 17.53 9.21 26.11
CA SER A 107 18.79 8.59 26.52
C SER A 107 19.81 8.58 25.38
N ASP A 108 21.04 8.19 25.67
CA ASP A 108 22.10 8.06 24.66
C ASP A 108 22.03 6.71 23.92
N GLN A 109 20.86 6.05 23.96
CA GLN A 109 20.64 4.76 23.30
C GLN A 109 20.40 4.98 21.80
N CYS A 110 21.20 4.28 21.00
CA CYS A 110 21.01 4.13 19.58
C CYS A 110 21.16 2.67 19.19
N LEU A 111 20.20 2.14 18.46
CA LEU A 111 20.18 0.75 18.03
C LEU A 111 20.15 0.68 16.51
N ARG A 112 20.98 -0.17 15.95
CA ARG A 112 20.97 -0.47 14.52
C ARG A 112 19.87 -1.48 14.22
N LEU A 113 19.11 -1.21 13.16
CA LEU A 113 17.96 -2.05 12.75
C LEU A 113 18.22 -2.87 11.48
N GLY A 114 19.44 -2.84 10.95
CA GLY A 114 19.87 -3.66 9.83
C GLY A 114 21.36 -3.57 9.58
N SER A 115 21.95 -4.59 8.97
CA SER A 115 23.41 -4.66 8.77
C SER A 115 23.93 -3.72 7.70
N ASP A 116 23.34 -3.80 6.50
CA ASP A 116 23.66 -3.00 5.32
C ASP A 116 22.51 -3.14 4.30
N ALA A 117 22.62 -2.46 3.17
CA ALA A 117 21.62 -2.50 2.10
C ALA A 117 21.90 -3.57 1.02
N THR A 118 22.79 -4.54 1.27
CA THR A 118 23.10 -5.58 0.28
C THR A 118 21.95 -6.56 0.09
N LYS A 119 21.96 -7.35 -0.99
CA LYS A 119 20.94 -8.39 -1.25
C LYS A 119 20.89 -9.44 -0.15
N GLU A 120 22.02 -9.72 0.47
CA GLU A 120 22.17 -10.70 1.55
C GLU A 120 21.43 -10.24 2.82
N ASN A 121 21.37 -8.92 3.07
CA ASN A 121 20.78 -8.30 4.25
C ASN A 121 19.49 -7.51 3.97
N THR A 122 18.95 -7.61 2.76
CA THR A 122 17.66 -7.03 2.39
C THR A 122 16.66 -8.11 1.99
N ARG A 123 15.38 -7.91 2.31
CA ARG A 123 14.30 -8.81 1.88
C ARG A 123 13.17 -8.01 1.26
N TRP A 124 12.53 -8.63 0.28
CA TRP A 124 11.32 -8.13 -0.36
C TRP A 124 10.21 -9.15 -0.20
N SER A 125 9.00 -8.68 0.00
CA SER A 125 7.80 -9.51 -0.05
C SER A 125 6.58 -8.69 -0.44
N LEU A 126 5.54 -9.35 -0.94
CA LEU A 126 4.25 -8.71 -1.14
C LEU A 126 3.55 -8.54 0.21
N VAL A 127 2.77 -7.47 0.36
CA VAL A 127 1.84 -7.34 1.49
C VAL A 127 0.74 -8.40 1.38
N ASP A 128 0.27 -8.65 0.15
CA ASP A 128 -0.66 -9.72 -0.17
C ASP A 128 -0.10 -10.56 -1.33
N ASN A 129 0.15 -11.85 -1.09
CA ASN A 129 0.70 -12.76 -2.09
C ASN A 129 -0.29 -13.13 -3.21
N THR A 130 -1.56 -12.76 -3.06
CA THR A 130 -2.63 -12.99 -4.05
C THR A 130 -2.97 -11.73 -4.83
N ASP A 131 -2.61 -10.55 -4.31
CA ASP A 131 -2.84 -9.25 -4.93
C ASP A 131 -1.61 -8.33 -4.78
N PRO A 132 -0.75 -8.25 -5.82
CA PRO A 132 0.43 -7.40 -5.80
C PRO A 132 0.09 -5.90 -5.82
N THR A 133 -1.16 -5.53 -6.08
CA THR A 133 -1.59 -4.11 -6.04
C THR A 133 -1.89 -3.61 -4.64
N VAL A 134 -1.81 -4.46 -3.61
CA VAL A 134 -1.92 -4.02 -2.21
C VAL A 134 -0.67 -3.26 -1.77
N GLY A 135 0.52 -3.76 -2.12
CA GLY A 135 1.78 -3.15 -1.71
C GLY A 135 2.91 -4.15 -1.51
N ILE A 136 4.05 -3.64 -1.02
CA ILE A 136 5.25 -4.43 -0.75
C ILE A 136 5.81 -4.15 0.64
N ASN A 137 6.57 -5.10 1.17
CA ASN A 137 7.45 -4.92 2.30
C ASN A 137 8.90 -4.95 1.82
N TYR A 138 9.64 -3.89 2.13
CA TYR A 138 11.09 -3.82 1.96
C TYR A 138 11.76 -3.80 3.33
N MET A 139 12.69 -4.73 3.57
CA MET A 139 13.15 -5.05 4.92
C MET A 139 14.66 -5.06 5.00
N TYR A 140 15.21 -4.46 6.05
CA TYR A 140 16.59 -4.62 6.49
C TYR A 140 16.67 -5.60 7.65
N ILE A 141 17.63 -6.51 7.61
CA ILE A 141 17.82 -7.54 8.64
C ILE A 141 19.23 -7.49 9.24
N ASN A 142 19.46 -8.29 10.29
CA ASN A 142 20.77 -8.43 10.95
C ASN A 142 21.25 -7.14 11.64
N GLY A 143 20.34 -6.39 12.26
CA GLY A 143 20.65 -5.31 13.18
C GLY A 143 21.19 -5.81 14.52
N ASP A 144 21.19 -4.94 15.53
CA ASP A 144 21.68 -5.29 16.87
C ASP A 144 20.74 -6.27 17.56
N ASP A 145 21.28 -7.20 18.36
CA ASP A 145 20.53 -8.30 18.99
C ASP A 145 20.37 -8.14 20.52
N MET A 146 21.04 -7.14 21.12
CA MET A 146 20.99 -6.92 22.57
C MET A 146 19.54 -6.75 23.06
N ALA A 147 19.16 -7.51 24.09
CA ALA A 147 17.81 -7.52 24.68
C ALA A 147 16.69 -7.93 23.71
N CYS A 148 17.01 -8.67 22.65
CA CYS A 148 16.07 -9.21 21.67
C CYS A 148 16.18 -10.74 21.56
N PRO A 149 15.11 -11.44 21.16
CA PRO A 149 15.16 -12.88 20.88
C PRO A 149 15.98 -13.21 19.61
N GLY A 150 16.28 -12.21 18.78
CA GLY A 150 17.11 -12.31 17.58
C GLY A 150 17.58 -10.93 17.14
N PRO A 151 18.36 -10.83 16.05
CA PRO A 151 18.82 -9.55 15.55
C PRO A 151 17.63 -8.68 15.11
N ARG A 152 17.71 -7.39 15.42
CA ARG A 152 16.69 -6.41 15.01
C ARG A 152 16.53 -6.35 13.50
N SER A 153 15.32 -6.04 13.05
CA SER A 153 15.02 -5.79 11.65
C SER A 153 14.08 -4.61 11.48
N PHE A 154 14.27 -3.85 10.40
CA PHE A 154 13.41 -2.72 10.03
C PHE A 154 12.61 -3.07 8.79
N TRP A 155 11.29 -2.95 8.87
CA TRP A 155 10.35 -3.33 7.83
C TRP A 155 9.61 -2.08 7.37
N LEU A 156 9.82 -1.71 6.12
CA LEU A 156 9.10 -0.64 5.45
C LEU A 156 8.00 -1.26 4.61
N GLU A 157 6.75 -1.14 5.07
CA GLU A 157 5.57 -1.52 4.31
C GLU A 157 5.13 -0.33 3.46
N LEU A 158 5.20 -0.45 2.14
CA LEU A 158 4.73 0.53 1.18
C LEU A 158 3.38 0.06 0.63
N THR A 159 2.31 0.66 1.14
CA THR A 159 0.95 0.41 0.64
C THR A 159 0.76 1.18 -0.67
N CYS A 160 0.30 0.49 -1.72
CA CYS A 160 0.05 1.11 -3.01
C CYS A 160 -1.10 2.11 -2.91
N LYS A 161 -0.79 3.41 -2.99
CA LYS A 161 -1.78 4.48 -3.09
C LYS A 161 -1.25 5.60 -3.97
N ASP A 162 -2.16 6.38 -4.54
CA ASP A 162 -1.85 7.59 -5.29
C ASP A 162 -1.41 8.74 -4.36
N ASN A 163 -0.27 8.55 -3.71
CA ASN A 163 0.33 9.51 -2.79
C ASN A 163 1.83 9.57 -3.04
N GLU A 164 2.27 10.63 -3.73
CA GLU A 164 3.68 10.86 -4.04
C GLU A 164 4.46 11.43 -2.83
N TYR A 165 3.76 11.98 -1.82
CA TYR A 165 4.37 12.87 -0.82
C TYR A 165 4.18 12.47 0.64
N ASN A 166 3.59 11.32 0.95
CA ASN A 166 3.48 10.90 2.34
C ASN A 166 4.73 10.15 2.76
N ILE A 167 5.84 10.86 2.93
CA ILE A 167 6.84 10.40 3.91
C ILE A 167 6.47 11.11 5.20
N PRO A 168 5.82 10.43 6.14
CA PRO A 168 5.15 11.13 7.21
C PRO A 168 6.14 11.37 8.35
N ASP A 169 6.15 12.58 8.90
CA ASP A 169 7.08 12.97 9.96
C ASP A 169 6.80 12.23 11.28
N GLU A 170 5.54 11.84 11.50
CA GLU A 170 5.06 11.07 12.64
C GLU A 170 4.20 9.88 12.16
N GLU A 171 4.65 8.65 12.42
CA GLU A 171 3.88 7.43 12.14
C GLU A 171 3.93 6.48 13.34
N PRO A 172 2.91 5.62 13.54
CA PRO A 172 3.02 4.56 14.53
C PRO A 172 4.04 3.53 14.06
N VAL A 173 5.05 3.28 14.88
CA VAL A 173 6.01 2.20 14.64
C VAL A 173 5.57 0.97 15.41
N PHE A 174 5.29 -0.13 14.72
CA PHE A 174 4.89 -1.36 15.37
C PHE A 174 6.13 -2.21 15.67
N GLU A 175 6.44 -2.38 16.95
CA GLU A 175 7.53 -3.23 17.42
C GLU A 175 6.97 -4.57 17.91
N THR A 176 7.43 -5.69 17.34
CA THR A 176 7.08 -7.04 17.79
C THR A 176 8.29 -7.96 17.66
N ASN A 177 8.76 -8.55 18.76
CA ASN A 177 9.94 -9.42 18.76
C ASN A 177 11.16 -8.79 18.06
N CYS A 178 11.38 -7.49 18.26
CA CYS A 178 12.47 -6.72 17.66
C CYS A 178 12.42 -6.57 16.12
N VAL A 179 11.24 -6.81 15.55
CA VAL A 179 10.84 -6.36 14.22
C VAL A 179 10.18 -5.00 14.38
N TYR A 180 10.72 -3.97 13.72
CA TYR A 180 10.18 -2.62 13.70
C TYR A 180 9.53 -2.36 12.36
N LYS A 181 8.21 -2.26 12.34
CA LYS A 181 7.43 -2.07 11.13
C LYS A 181 6.87 -0.66 11.05
N VAL A 182 7.12 -0.01 9.93
CA VAL A 182 6.52 1.28 9.55
C VAL A 182 5.70 1.06 8.28
N SER A 183 4.46 1.52 8.28
CA SER A 183 3.59 1.47 7.11
C SER A 183 3.43 2.86 6.51
N ILE A 184 3.71 2.99 5.22
CA ILE A 184 3.66 4.25 4.47
C ILE A 184 2.79 4.06 3.23
N ASP A 185 1.88 5.00 3.01
CA ASP A 185 1.10 5.09 1.78
C ASP A 185 1.95 5.76 0.69
N SER A 186 2.27 5.04 -0.38
CA SER A 186 3.14 5.56 -1.44
C SER A 186 2.79 5.02 -2.83
N ILE A 187 3.01 5.85 -3.86
CA ILE A 187 2.95 5.40 -5.26
C ILE A 187 3.99 4.32 -5.57
N TYR A 188 5.12 4.31 -4.85
CA TYR A 188 6.20 3.34 -5.06
C TYR A 188 5.88 1.97 -4.44
N GLY A 189 4.82 1.88 -3.63
CA GLY A 189 4.21 0.61 -3.25
C GLY A 189 3.39 -0.03 -4.38
N CYS A 190 3.06 0.71 -5.44
CA CYS A 190 2.32 0.19 -6.58
C CYS A 190 3.24 -0.50 -7.59
N PRO A 191 2.77 -1.58 -8.25
CA PRO A 191 3.49 -2.16 -9.37
C PRO A 191 3.70 -1.15 -10.49
N ILE A 192 4.87 -1.15 -11.14
CA ILE A 192 5.19 -0.25 -12.26
C ILE A 192 4.27 -0.46 -13.45
N GLU A 193 3.70 -1.67 -13.58
CA GLU A 193 2.70 -2.02 -14.59
C GLU A 193 1.40 -1.20 -14.43
N CYS A 194 1.14 -0.68 -13.22
CA CYS A 194 0.17 0.38 -13.00
C CYS A 194 0.78 1.73 -13.39
N GLY A 195 0.64 2.07 -14.66
CA GLY A 195 1.29 3.23 -15.26
C GLY A 195 1.08 4.54 -14.52
N LEU A 196 2.17 5.31 -14.42
CA LEU A 196 2.15 6.69 -13.93
C LEU A 196 1.95 7.67 -15.10
N SER A 197 1.22 8.75 -14.84
CA SER A 197 1.13 9.90 -15.75
C SER A 197 1.35 11.19 -14.97
N ARG A 198 2.46 11.88 -15.24
CA ARG A 198 2.86 13.12 -14.54
C ARG A 198 2.88 12.96 -13.01
N GLY A 199 3.46 11.87 -12.51
CA GLY A 199 3.53 11.56 -11.07
C GLY A 199 2.24 10.99 -10.46
N LEU A 200 1.18 10.82 -11.25
CA LEU A 200 -0.12 10.34 -10.77
C LEU A 200 -0.36 8.88 -11.16
N LEU A 201 -0.73 8.06 -10.19
CA LEU A 201 -1.12 6.66 -10.41
C LEU A 201 -2.35 6.60 -11.30
N CYS A 202 -2.25 5.85 -12.41
CA CYS A 202 -3.32 5.74 -13.41
C CYS A 202 -3.90 7.11 -13.82
N GLY A 203 -3.06 8.16 -13.83
CA GLY A 203 -3.44 9.51 -14.22
C GLY A 203 -4.59 10.13 -13.41
N LYS A 204 -4.84 9.66 -12.17
CA LYS A 204 -6.04 10.00 -11.35
C LYS A 204 -7.38 9.70 -12.04
N ARG A 205 -7.36 8.83 -13.05
CA ARG A 205 -8.51 8.50 -13.92
C ARG A 205 -8.70 7.00 -14.04
N GLY A 206 -8.08 6.23 -13.16
CA GLY A 206 -8.22 4.80 -13.10
C GLY A 206 -7.84 4.28 -11.72
N LEU A 207 -7.95 2.97 -11.56
CA LEU A 207 -7.55 2.25 -10.36
C LEU A 207 -6.52 1.21 -10.74
N CYS A 208 -5.39 1.19 -10.04
CA CYS A 208 -4.45 0.09 -10.11
C CYS A 208 -5.11 -1.14 -9.48
N LYS A 209 -5.27 -2.22 -10.25
CA LYS A 209 -5.77 -3.49 -9.73
C LYS A 209 -5.06 -4.66 -10.38
N PHE A 210 -5.01 -5.77 -9.65
CA PHE A 210 -4.55 -7.03 -10.20
C PHE A 210 -5.65 -7.72 -11.00
N ASP A 211 -5.34 -8.02 -12.26
CA ASP A 211 -6.24 -8.78 -13.13
C ASP A 211 -6.08 -10.28 -12.90
N LEU A 212 -7.16 -10.94 -12.51
CA LEU A 212 -7.17 -12.38 -12.31
C LEU A 212 -7.15 -13.18 -13.62
N ASP A 213 -7.55 -12.59 -14.73
CA ASP A 213 -7.58 -13.26 -16.04
C ASP A 213 -6.21 -13.17 -16.73
N THR A 214 -5.66 -11.96 -16.82
CA THR A 214 -4.33 -11.74 -17.44
C THR A 214 -3.16 -11.94 -16.48
N ARG A 215 -3.45 -12.11 -15.18
CA ARG A 215 -2.48 -12.35 -14.10
C ARG A 215 -1.42 -11.25 -13.97
N LYS A 216 -1.83 -10.01 -14.23
CA LYS A 216 -0.96 -8.84 -14.23
C LYS A 216 -1.64 -7.63 -13.61
N PRO A 217 -0.90 -6.81 -12.87
CA PRO A 217 -1.40 -5.51 -12.45
C PRO A 217 -1.51 -4.58 -13.65
N HIS A 218 -2.58 -3.79 -13.72
CA HIS A 218 -2.72 -2.71 -14.69
C HIS A 218 -3.73 -1.66 -14.20
N CYS A 219 -3.79 -0.54 -14.92
CA CYS A 219 -4.74 0.52 -14.64
C CYS A 219 -6.11 0.25 -15.28
N TYR A 220 -7.14 0.15 -14.44
CA TYR A 220 -8.54 0.08 -14.88
C TYR A 220 -9.08 1.50 -15.05
N CYS A 221 -9.19 1.94 -16.30
CA CYS A 221 -9.55 3.31 -16.64
C CYS A 221 -11.05 3.61 -16.49
N GLN A 222 -11.35 4.82 -16.01
CA GLN A 222 -12.69 5.37 -16.01
C GLN A 222 -13.18 5.61 -17.44
N LYS A 223 -14.51 5.58 -17.63
CA LYS A 223 -15.15 5.80 -18.93
C LYS A 223 -14.64 7.09 -19.60
N GLY A 224 -14.27 7.00 -20.86
CA GLY A 224 -13.73 8.13 -21.64
C GLY A 224 -12.20 8.26 -21.56
N PHE A 225 -11.53 7.38 -20.81
CA PHE A 225 -10.07 7.33 -20.70
C PHE A 225 -9.52 5.95 -21.02
N THR A 226 -8.41 5.92 -21.75
CA THR A 226 -7.73 4.71 -22.22
C THR A 226 -6.21 4.85 -22.06
N GLY A 227 -5.49 3.81 -22.46
CA GLY A 227 -4.03 3.80 -22.47
C GLY A 227 -3.44 3.23 -21.18
N TYR A 228 -2.13 3.02 -21.19
CA TYR A 228 -1.38 2.35 -20.12
C TYR A 228 -1.57 2.98 -18.73
N SER A 229 -1.67 4.31 -18.67
CA SER A 229 -1.85 5.08 -17.43
C SER A 229 -3.17 5.86 -17.40
N CYS A 230 -4.16 5.50 -18.21
CA CYS A 230 -5.46 6.20 -18.30
C CYS A 230 -5.37 7.70 -18.61
N SER A 231 -4.28 8.14 -19.25
CA SER A 231 -4.05 9.54 -19.60
C SER A 231 -4.79 9.98 -20.86
N ASP A 232 -5.06 9.03 -21.75
CA ASP A 232 -5.52 9.32 -23.11
C ASP A 232 -7.04 9.38 -23.14
N ARG A 233 -7.59 10.31 -23.92
CA ARG A 233 -9.05 10.34 -24.15
C ARG A 233 -9.41 9.32 -25.21
N GLY A 234 -10.36 8.46 -24.87
CA GLY A 234 -10.85 7.43 -25.76
C GLY A 234 -12.14 6.84 -25.23
N ASP A 235 -13.03 6.46 -26.13
CA ASP A 235 -14.18 5.67 -25.71
C ASP A 235 -13.66 4.29 -25.29
N ASN A 236 -13.66 4.04 -23.98
CA ASN A 236 -13.76 2.66 -23.51
C ASN A 236 -14.99 2.12 -24.22
N LYS A 237 -14.82 1.06 -25.02
CA LYS A 237 -15.92 0.15 -25.29
C LYS A 237 -16.28 -0.41 -23.92
N ALA A 238 -17.09 0.34 -23.17
CA ALA A 238 -17.75 -0.14 -21.98
C ALA A 238 -18.32 -1.48 -22.44
N GLU A 239 -17.85 -2.57 -21.83
CA GLU A 239 -18.33 -3.88 -22.17
C GLU A 239 -19.85 -3.81 -22.16
N GLY A 240 -20.42 -3.90 -23.37
CA GLY A 240 -21.84 -3.70 -23.56
C GLY A 240 -22.56 -4.67 -22.65
N PHE A 241 -23.54 -4.16 -21.91
CA PHE A 241 -24.48 -4.95 -21.09
C PHE A 241 -23.93 -6.32 -20.65
N THR A 242 -23.13 -6.34 -19.59
CA THR A 242 -22.70 -7.60 -18.97
C THR A 242 -23.92 -8.45 -18.61
N ASN A 243 -23.77 -9.78 -18.60
CA ASN A 243 -24.84 -10.71 -18.20
C ASN A 243 -25.42 -10.37 -16.80
N THR A 244 -24.61 -9.80 -15.92
CA THR A 244 -25.02 -9.27 -14.61
C THR A 244 -26.00 -8.10 -14.72
N THR A 245 -25.86 -7.23 -15.72
CA THR A 245 -26.80 -6.13 -15.99
C THR A 245 -28.16 -6.67 -16.45
N PHE A 246 -28.17 -7.70 -17.29
CA PHE A 246 -29.41 -8.37 -17.70
C PHE A 246 -30.10 -9.10 -16.55
N LEU A 247 -29.33 -9.78 -15.70
CA LEU A 247 -29.86 -10.45 -14.50
C LEU A 247 -30.49 -9.44 -13.54
N LEU A 248 -29.80 -8.33 -13.26
CA LEU A 248 -30.32 -7.27 -12.38
C LEU A 248 -31.57 -6.60 -12.97
N ALA A 249 -31.58 -6.32 -14.27
CA ALA A 249 -32.76 -5.78 -14.94
C ALA A 249 -33.94 -6.76 -14.92
N GLY A 250 -33.68 -8.06 -15.08
CA GLY A 250 -34.69 -9.12 -14.97
C GLY A 250 -35.29 -9.24 -13.57
N VAL A 251 -34.46 -9.18 -12.53
CA VAL A 251 -34.91 -9.21 -11.13
C VAL A 251 -35.75 -7.97 -10.81
N LEU A 252 -35.32 -6.78 -11.26
CA LEU A 252 -36.08 -5.53 -11.10
C LEU A 252 -37.45 -5.63 -11.79
N GLY A 253 -37.51 -6.17 -13.00
CA GLY A 253 -38.77 -6.38 -13.73
C GLY A 253 -39.72 -7.34 -13.01
N MET A 254 -39.19 -8.45 -12.46
CA MET A 254 -39.98 -9.39 -11.66
C MET A 254 -40.54 -8.75 -10.39
N LEU A 255 -39.75 -7.93 -9.69
CA LEU A 255 -40.22 -7.19 -8.50
C LEU A 255 -41.38 -6.27 -8.82
N VAL A 256 -41.27 -5.49 -9.90
CA VAL A 256 -42.36 -4.60 -10.35
C VAL A 256 -43.62 -5.39 -10.72
N LEU A 257 -43.48 -6.55 -11.38
CA LEU A 257 -44.62 -7.40 -11.69
C LEU A 257 -45.30 -7.95 -10.43
N VAL A 258 -44.53 -8.35 -9.42
CA VAL A 258 -45.05 -8.81 -8.14
C VAL A 258 -45.79 -7.68 -7.42
N GLU A 259 -45.24 -6.46 -7.40
CA GLU A 259 -45.91 -5.30 -6.81
C GLU A 259 -47.24 -4.98 -7.51
N LEU A 260 -47.25 -4.99 -8.86
CA LEU A 260 -48.47 -4.80 -9.65
C LEU A 260 -49.50 -5.90 -9.35
N ALA A 261 -49.07 -7.16 -9.23
CA ALA A 261 -49.96 -8.26 -8.87
C ALA A 261 -50.57 -8.09 -7.48
N VAL A 262 -49.79 -7.65 -6.49
CA VAL A 262 -50.27 -7.35 -5.13
C VAL A 262 -51.28 -6.19 -5.15
N ILE A 263 -50.98 -5.11 -5.88
CA ILE A 263 -51.90 -3.97 -6.05
C ILE A 263 -53.21 -4.41 -6.69
N MET A 264 -53.14 -5.24 -7.74
CA MET A 264 -54.33 -5.80 -8.40
C MET A 264 -55.15 -6.70 -7.47
N MET A 265 -54.48 -7.56 -6.70
CA MET A 265 -55.16 -8.41 -5.70
C MET A 265 -55.81 -7.58 -4.61
N TRP A 266 -55.14 -6.55 -4.08
CA TRP A 266 -55.70 -5.61 -3.12
C TRP A 266 -56.91 -4.86 -3.67
N GLY A 267 -56.86 -4.42 -4.94
CA GLY A 267 -57.99 -3.81 -5.63
C GLY A 267 -59.19 -4.75 -5.71
N LYS A 268 -58.97 -6.04 -6.02
CA LYS A 268 -60.04 -7.05 -6.03
C LYS A 268 -60.59 -7.34 -4.63
N VAL A 269 -59.73 -7.48 -3.61
CA VAL A 269 -60.17 -7.71 -2.22
C VAL A 269 -61.00 -6.53 -1.69
N LYS A 270 -60.61 -5.29 -2.01
CA LYS A 270 -61.41 -4.11 -1.65
C LYS A 270 -62.77 -4.10 -2.35
N ARG A 271 -62.85 -4.50 -3.63
CA ARG A 271 -64.13 -4.63 -4.34
C ARG A 271 -65.05 -5.67 -3.71
N LEU A 272 -64.52 -6.83 -3.29
CA LEU A 272 -65.30 -7.87 -2.61
C LEU A 272 -65.85 -7.45 -1.25
N ARG A 273 -65.24 -6.45 -0.58
CA ARG A 273 -65.78 -5.86 0.66
C ARG A 273 -66.82 -4.76 0.43
N LEU A 274 -66.99 -4.28 -0.80
CA LEU A 274 -67.82 -3.12 -1.14
C LEU A 274 -69.09 -3.47 -1.92
N ASP A 275 -69.43 -4.75 -2.11
CA ASP A 275 -70.74 -5.11 -2.67
C ASP A 275 -71.84 -4.82 -1.63
N PRO A 276 -72.67 -3.77 -1.81
CA PRO A 276 -73.72 -3.39 -0.85
C PRO A 276 -74.89 -4.37 -0.86
N SER A 277 -74.93 -5.29 -1.83
CA SER A 277 -75.98 -6.31 -1.99
C SER A 277 -75.95 -7.40 -0.90
N ALA A 278 -74.86 -7.52 -0.15
CA ALA A 278 -74.82 -8.38 1.04
C ALA A 278 -75.57 -7.78 2.25
N TYR A 279 -75.79 -6.46 2.27
CA TYR A 279 -76.52 -5.76 3.34
C TYR A 279 -77.99 -5.47 2.99
N THR A 280 -78.39 -5.55 1.72
CA THR A 280 -79.79 -5.32 1.31
C THR A 280 -80.74 -6.45 1.71
N ASN A 281 -80.22 -7.62 2.12
CA ASN A 281 -81.06 -8.76 2.52
C ASN A 281 -81.43 -8.78 4.02
N PHE A 282 -80.98 -7.80 4.81
CA PHE A 282 -81.36 -7.66 6.23
C PHE A 282 -82.32 -6.50 6.50
N ALA A 283 -82.61 -5.64 5.52
CA ALA A 283 -83.52 -4.48 5.70
C ALA A 283 -85.00 -4.81 5.44
N THR A 284 -85.34 -6.02 4.98
CA THR A 284 -86.73 -6.44 4.70
C THR A 284 -87.33 -7.34 5.77
N ALA A 285 -86.64 -7.56 6.90
CA ALA A 285 -87.13 -8.42 7.99
C ALA A 285 -87.83 -7.66 9.14
N ASP A 286 -87.99 -6.33 9.06
CA ASP A 286 -88.56 -5.51 10.14
C ASP A 286 -89.92 -4.87 9.77
N GLU A 287 -90.66 -5.47 8.83
CA GLU A 287 -92.04 -5.04 8.46
C GLU A 287 -93.09 -6.12 8.75
N LEU A 288 -92.94 -6.81 9.89
CA LEU A 288 -94.01 -7.57 10.55
C LEU A 288 -93.96 -7.36 12.07
N ALA A 289 -94.32 -6.14 12.47
CA ALA A 289 -94.90 -5.83 13.79
C ALA A 289 -95.91 -4.69 13.62
#